data_AF-A0A7V3XNV0-F1
#
_entry.id   AF-A0A7V3XNV0-F1
#
_cell.length_a   1.000
_cell.length_b   1.000
_cell.length_c   1.000
_cell.angle_alpha   90.00
_cell.angle_beta   90.00
_cell.angle_gamma   90.00
#
_symmetry.space_group_name_H-M   'P 1'
#
loop_
_entity.id
_entity.type
_entity.pdbx_description
1 polymer ?
#
loop_
_entity_poly.entity_id
_entity_poly.type
_entity_poly.pdbx_seq_one_letter_code
_entity_poly.pdbx_strand_id
1 'polypeptide(L)'
;MRITNKKQLINLPSISEYSSRREWENACWFKIIKSEELLKLLTTSHERHNLVMRAATLKELISGKGPRQISRELFISSQTINVIKKAMTENKYRSYLERSKKERKKKEYSTDRRPIRKLPKGRPKRTKYGTIYMP
;
A
#
# COMPACT_ATOMS: atom_id res chain seq x y z
N MET A 1 -30.85 0.26 19.10
CA MET A 1 -29.95 1.26 19.71
C MET A 1 -30.48 2.65 19.38
N ARG A 2 -30.62 3.51 20.39
CA ARG A 2 -31.32 4.80 20.31
C ARG A 2 -30.54 5.80 19.44
N ILE A 3 -31.26 6.51 18.57
CA ILE A 3 -30.73 7.61 17.77
C ILE A 3 -30.38 8.74 18.76
N THR A 4 -29.09 8.90 19.05
CA THR A 4 -28.57 10.04 19.78
C THR A 4 -28.67 11.28 18.89
N ASN A 5 -28.98 12.42 19.50
CA ASN A 5 -29.23 13.71 18.84
C ASN A 5 -28.20 14.00 17.72
N LYS A 6 -28.66 14.09 16.45
CA LYS A 6 -27.78 14.33 15.27
C LYS A 6 -26.84 15.54 15.44
N LYS A 7 -27.26 16.54 16.22
CA LYS A 7 -26.48 17.76 16.51
C LYS A 7 -25.32 17.55 17.48
N GLN A 8 -25.37 16.56 18.37
CA GLN A 8 -24.29 16.27 19.32
C GLN A 8 -23.18 15.42 18.71
N LEU A 9 -23.51 14.61 17.71
CA LEU A 9 -22.55 13.76 17.01
C LEU A 9 -21.49 14.56 16.25
N ILE A 10 -21.83 15.73 15.70
CA ILE A 10 -20.95 16.47 14.78
C ILE A 10 -20.56 17.83 15.39
N ASN A 11 -19.87 17.82 16.54
CA ASN A 11 -19.26 19.03 17.08
C ASN A 11 -17.82 19.21 16.55
N LEU A 12 -17.70 19.43 15.23
CA LEU A 12 -16.44 19.80 14.61
C LEU A 12 -16.16 21.29 14.88
N PRO A 13 -14.89 21.66 15.17
CA PRO A 13 -14.56 23.03 15.47
C PRO A 13 -14.71 23.91 14.22
N SER A 14 -15.02 25.20 14.42
CA SER A 14 -15.19 26.13 13.31
C SER A 14 -13.86 26.40 12.61
N ILE A 15 -13.88 26.62 11.30
CA ILE A 15 -12.67 26.97 10.54
C ILE A 15 -12.11 28.35 10.94
N SER A 16 -12.98 29.24 11.45
CA SER A 16 -12.61 30.60 11.87
C SER A 16 -11.72 30.64 13.12
N GLU A 17 -11.62 29.54 13.86
CA GLU A 17 -10.85 29.44 15.10
C GLU A 17 -9.37 29.08 14.87
N TYR A 18 -8.95 28.83 13.63
CA TYR A 18 -7.60 28.33 13.31
C TYR A 18 -6.86 29.23 12.33
N SER A 19 -5.53 29.30 12.49
CA SER A 19 -4.65 30.12 11.64
C SER A 19 -4.45 29.53 10.24
N SER A 20 -4.58 28.20 10.11
CA SER A 20 -4.40 27.48 8.86
C SER A 20 -5.41 26.34 8.70
N ARG A 21 -5.82 26.09 7.46
CA ARG A 21 -6.64 24.93 7.09
C ARG A 21 -6.03 23.61 7.57
N ARG A 22 -4.71 23.48 7.54
CA ARG A 22 -4.01 22.26 7.97
C ARG A 22 -4.14 22.02 9.48
N GLU A 23 -4.12 23.08 10.27
CA GLU A 23 -4.31 22.99 11.72
C GLU A 23 -5.74 22.60 12.07
N TRP A 24 -6.70 23.21 11.39
CA TRP A 24 -8.11 22.84 11.49
C TRP A 24 -8.34 21.37 11.10
N GLU A 25 -7.78 20.91 9.98
CA GLU A 25 -7.87 19.50 9.55
C GLU A 25 -7.30 18.54 10.60
N ASN A 26 -6.15 18.85 11.20
CA ASN A 26 -5.55 18.05 12.26
C ASN A 26 -6.44 18.02 13.53
N ALA A 27 -7.03 19.15 13.91
CA ALA A 27 -7.92 19.24 15.06
C ALA A 27 -9.22 18.45 14.84
N CYS A 28 -9.82 18.54 13.65
CA CYS A 28 -10.95 17.74 13.23
C CYS A 28 -10.62 16.24 13.28
N TRP A 29 -9.47 15.85 12.73
CA TRP A 29 -9.02 14.45 12.72
C TRP A 29 -8.89 13.87 14.13
N PHE A 30 -8.35 14.64 15.07
CA PHE A 30 -8.22 14.21 16.47
C PHE A 30 -9.58 13.96 17.15
N LYS A 31 -10.58 14.81 16.86
CA LYS A 31 -11.96 14.59 17.35
C LYS A 31 -12.59 13.35 16.73
N ILE A 32 -12.36 13.11 15.44
CA ILE A 32 -12.86 11.91 14.74
C ILE A 32 -12.27 10.64 15.36
N ILE A 33 -10.95 10.60 15.61
CA ILE A 33 -10.30 9.43 16.24
C ILE A 33 -10.87 9.13 17.63
N LYS A 34 -11.16 10.18 18.41
CA LYS A 34 -11.69 10.02 19.79
C LYS A 34 -13.14 9.52 19.83
N SER A 35 -13.90 9.67 18.74
CA SER A 35 -15.32 9.36 18.72
C SER A 35 -15.59 8.10 17.88
N GLU A 36 -15.82 6.99 18.58
CA GLU A 36 -16.12 5.71 17.93
C GLU A 36 -17.39 5.77 17.06
N GLU A 37 -18.40 6.52 17.51
CA GLU A 37 -19.67 6.68 16.78
C GLU A 37 -19.47 7.41 15.44
N LEU A 38 -18.64 8.45 15.41
CA LEU A 38 -18.33 9.17 14.17
C LEU A 38 -17.51 8.31 13.21
N LEU A 39 -16.55 7.54 13.71
CA LEU A 39 -15.80 6.61 12.87
C LEU A 39 -16.72 5.55 12.26
N LYS A 40 -17.66 4.99 13.04
CA LYS A 40 -18.65 4.03 12.53
C LYS A 40 -19.59 4.65 11.48
N LEU A 41 -19.94 5.93 11.64
CA LEU A 41 -20.77 6.66 10.68
C LEU A 41 -20.02 6.97 9.38
N LEU A 42 -18.78 7.42 9.48
CA LEU A 42 -17.98 7.93 8.36
C LEU A 42 -17.30 6.82 7.56
N THR A 43 -17.07 5.65 8.15
CA THR A 43 -16.39 4.54 7.48
C THR A 43 -17.37 3.52 6.93
N THR A 44 -17.12 3.09 5.71
CA THR A 44 -17.81 1.95 5.11
C THR A 44 -17.30 0.62 5.69
N SER A 45 -18.11 -0.43 5.56
CA SER A 45 -17.69 -1.80 5.96
C SER A 45 -16.40 -2.23 5.24
N HIS A 46 -16.25 -1.84 3.98
CA HIS A 46 -15.07 -2.13 3.16
C HIS A 46 -13.82 -1.36 3.64
N GLU A 47 -13.94 -0.08 3.96
CA GLU A 47 -12.83 0.72 4.50
C GLU A 47 -12.37 0.21 5.86
N ARG A 48 -13.31 -0.11 6.74
CA ARG A 48 -13.02 -0.70 8.04
C ARG A 48 -12.28 -2.03 7.90
N HIS A 49 -12.75 -2.90 7.00
CA HIS A 49 -12.05 -4.15 6.68
C HIS A 49 -10.62 -3.87 6.21
N ASN A 50 -10.42 -2.96 5.26
CA ASN A 50 -9.10 -2.61 4.75
C ASN A 50 -8.17 -2.05 5.84
N LEU A 51 -8.68 -1.24 6.77
CA LEU A 51 -7.92 -0.73 7.91
C LEU A 51 -7.48 -1.87 8.83
N VAL A 52 -8.40 -2.76 9.19
CA VAL A 52 -8.11 -3.93 10.04
C VAL A 52 -7.07 -4.84 9.37
N MET A 53 -7.24 -5.15 8.09
CA MET A 53 -6.30 -5.99 7.34
C MET A 53 -4.91 -5.37 7.28
N ARG A 54 -4.81 -4.05 7.06
CA ARG A 54 -3.53 -3.33 7.10
C ARG A 54 -2.89 -3.38 8.50
N ALA A 55 -3.67 -3.18 9.56
CA ALA A 55 -3.17 -3.27 10.93
C ALA A 55 -2.67 -4.69 11.27
N ALA A 56 -3.43 -5.72 10.91
CA ALA A 56 -3.04 -7.12 11.08
C ALA A 56 -1.75 -7.44 10.32
N THR A 57 -1.64 -7.05 9.04
CA THR A 57 -0.39 -7.25 8.29
C THR A 57 0.81 -6.55 8.90
N LEU A 58 0.64 -5.34 9.46
CA LEU A 58 1.72 -4.64 10.14
C LEU A 58 2.20 -5.43 11.35
N LYS A 59 1.27 -5.93 12.16
CA LYS A 59 1.59 -6.80 13.31
C LYS A 59 2.42 -8.02 12.89
N GLU A 60 1.99 -8.73 11.85
CA GLU A 60 2.68 -9.93 11.37
C GLU A 60 4.05 -9.64 10.72
N LEU A 61 4.19 -8.48 10.06
CA LEU A 61 5.47 -8.02 9.54
C LEU A 61 6.45 -7.69 10.67
N ILE A 62 5.96 -7.03 11.74
CA ILE A 62 6.76 -6.71 12.93
C ILE A 62 7.19 -7.98 13.66
N SER A 63 6.34 -9.01 13.71
CA SER A 63 6.69 -10.32 14.27
C SER A 63 7.61 -11.17 13.38
N GLY A 64 8.11 -10.63 12.26
CA GLY A 64 9.08 -11.28 11.40
C GLY A 64 8.52 -12.33 10.44
N LYS A 65 7.18 -12.42 10.27
CA LYS A 65 6.61 -13.40 9.32
C LYS A 65 6.92 -13.05 7.87
N GLY A 66 7.13 -14.09 7.08
CA GLY A 66 7.37 -13.96 5.64
C GLY A 66 6.12 -13.50 4.88
N PRO A 67 6.25 -12.73 3.78
CA PRO A 67 5.10 -12.26 2.98
C PRO A 67 4.19 -13.38 2.46
N ARG A 68 4.76 -14.56 2.16
CA ARG A 68 4.00 -15.74 1.71
C ARG A 68 3.12 -16.31 2.82
N GLN A 69 3.61 -16.30 4.06
CA GLN A 69 2.85 -16.78 5.22
C GLN A 69 1.72 -15.81 5.53
N ILE A 70 2.01 -14.50 5.57
CA ILE A 70 1.01 -13.45 5.78
C ILE A 70 -0.10 -13.51 4.72
N SER A 71 0.28 -13.72 3.46
CA SER A 71 -0.69 -13.84 2.35
C SER A 71 -1.64 -15.02 2.52
N ARG A 72 -1.16 -16.16 3.04
CA ARG A 72 -1.99 -17.34 3.30
C ARG A 72 -2.90 -17.14 4.51
N GLU A 73 -2.37 -16.57 5.59
CA GLU A 73 -3.12 -16.39 6.85
C GLU A 73 -4.20 -15.29 6.74
N LEU A 74 -3.84 -14.15 6.12
CA LEU A 74 -4.73 -12.99 6.02
C LEU A 74 -5.45 -12.92 4.68
N PHE A 75 -5.22 -13.83 3.73
CA PHE A 75 -5.82 -13.79 2.39
C PHE A 75 -5.58 -12.47 1.64
N ILE A 76 -4.40 -11.87 1.83
CA ILE A 76 -4.03 -10.59 1.23
C ILE A 76 -3.03 -10.81 0.10
N SER A 77 -3.16 -10.03 -0.97
CA SER A 77 -2.22 -10.09 -2.09
C SER A 77 -0.79 -9.68 -1.67
N SER A 78 0.20 -10.28 -2.32
CA SER A 78 1.61 -9.90 -2.16
C SER A 78 1.86 -8.42 -2.50
N GLN A 79 1.08 -7.86 -3.42
CA GLN A 79 1.11 -6.44 -3.76
C GLN A 79 0.75 -5.56 -2.57
N THR A 80 -0.35 -5.88 -1.88
CA THR A 80 -0.81 -5.13 -0.71
C THR A 80 0.22 -5.20 0.41
N ILE A 81 0.76 -6.39 0.70
CA ILE A 81 1.82 -6.59 1.70
C ILE A 81 3.06 -5.72 1.37
N ASN A 82 3.48 -5.69 0.11
CA ASN A 82 4.61 -4.86 -0.31
C ASN A 82 4.33 -3.36 -0.15
N VAL A 83 3.10 -2.91 -0.39
CA VAL A 83 2.71 -1.51 -0.15
C VAL A 83 2.80 -1.16 1.33
N ILE A 84 2.30 -2.03 2.21
CA ILE A 84 2.34 -1.86 3.66
C ILE A 84 3.79 -1.86 4.15
N LYS A 85 4.61 -2.82 3.70
CA LYS A 85 6.03 -2.91 4.03
C LYS A 85 6.78 -1.63 3.67
N LYS A 86 6.49 -1.03 2.51
CA LYS A 86 7.05 0.26 2.11
C LYS A 86 6.57 1.41 2.99
N ALA A 87 5.27 1.46 3.28
CA ALA A 87 4.71 2.49 4.16
C ALA A 87 5.35 2.44 5.56
N MET A 88 5.65 1.25 6.07
CA MET A 88 6.38 1.04 7.32
C MET A 88 7.80 1.62 7.26
N THR A 89 8.56 1.36 6.19
CA THR A 89 9.91 1.94 6.03
C THR A 89 9.90 3.46 5.85
N GLU A 90 8.85 4.01 5.25
CA GLU A 90 8.71 5.45 4.97
C GLU A 90 7.97 6.22 6.09
N ASN A 91 7.54 5.53 7.16
CA ASN A 91 6.69 6.03 8.26
C ASN A 91 5.37 6.71 7.82
N LYS A 92 4.97 6.55 6.55
CA LYS A 92 3.76 7.17 6.00
C LYS A 92 3.27 6.44 4.76
N TYR A 93 1.96 6.28 4.63
CA TYR A 93 1.35 5.92 3.35
C TYR A 93 1.47 7.09 2.38
N ARG A 94 2.09 6.84 1.22
CA ARG A 94 2.18 7.81 0.12
C ARG A 94 1.20 7.45 -0.99
N SER A 95 0.65 8.47 -1.62
CA SER A 95 -0.17 8.28 -2.82
C SER A 95 0.69 7.76 -3.98
N TYR A 96 0.05 7.07 -4.92
CA TYR A 96 0.75 6.57 -6.11
C TYR A 96 1.38 7.71 -6.93
N LEU A 97 0.72 8.87 -6.99
CA LEU A 97 1.21 10.06 -7.69
C LEU A 97 2.51 10.63 -7.08
N GLU A 98 2.62 10.64 -5.76
CA GLU A 98 3.85 11.07 -5.08
C GLU A 98 5.00 10.10 -5.38
N ARG A 99 4.70 8.79 -5.38
CA ARG A 99 5.69 7.74 -5.63
C ARG A 99 6.17 7.71 -7.09
N SER A 100 5.26 7.88 -8.04
CA SER A 100 5.56 7.84 -9.47
C SER A 100 6.51 8.97 -9.91
N LYS A 101 6.38 10.16 -9.30
CA LYS A 101 7.20 11.34 -9.64
C LYS A 101 8.65 11.21 -9.21
N LYS A 102 8.94 10.55 -8.07
CA LYS A 102 10.29 10.52 -7.47
C LYS A 102 11.04 9.20 -7.68
N GLU A 103 10.37 8.05 -7.59
CA GLU A 103 11.06 6.75 -7.56
C GLU A 103 11.09 6.05 -8.92
N ARG A 104 10.05 6.18 -9.75
CA ARG A 104 10.03 5.54 -11.07
C ARG A 104 11.09 6.13 -12.00
N LYS A 105 11.38 7.43 -11.85
CA LYS A 105 12.44 8.13 -12.59
C LYS A 105 13.85 7.77 -12.12
N LYS A 106 14.00 7.22 -10.92
CA LYS A 106 15.29 6.77 -10.33
C LYS A 106 15.59 5.30 -10.57
N LYS A 107 14.72 4.56 -11.27
CA LYS A 107 15.16 3.29 -11.85
C LYS A 107 16.16 3.64 -12.94
N GLU A 108 17.42 3.75 -12.55
CA GLU A 108 18.51 3.35 -13.43
C GLU A 108 18.13 1.94 -13.87
N TYR A 109 17.63 1.80 -15.10
CA TYR A 109 17.71 0.52 -15.77
C TYR A 109 19.18 0.22 -15.73
N SER A 110 19.58 -0.73 -14.89
CA SER A 110 20.97 -1.08 -14.73
C SER A 110 21.55 -1.25 -16.14
N THR A 111 22.49 -0.38 -16.50
CA THR A 111 23.40 -0.60 -17.62
C THR A 111 24.37 -1.74 -17.32
N ASP A 112 24.14 -2.50 -16.25
CA ASP A 112 24.54 -3.89 -16.18
C ASP A 112 24.00 -4.58 -17.43
N ARG A 113 24.87 -4.58 -18.43
CA ARG A 113 25.00 -5.61 -19.44
C ARG A 113 25.22 -6.90 -18.66
N ARG A 114 24.15 -7.46 -18.07
CA ARG A 114 24.07 -8.90 -17.88
C ARG A 114 24.53 -9.45 -19.22
N PRO A 115 25.59 -10.28 -19.28
CA PRO A 115 26.09 -10.75 -20.56
C PRO A 115 24.88 -11.36 -21.25
N ILE A 116 24.44 -10.72 -22.33
CA ILE A 116 23.44 -11.30 -23.22
C ILE A 116 24.10 -12.62 -23.58
N ARG A 117 23.62 -13.72 -23.00
CA ARG A 117 24.08 -15.05 -23.39
C ARG A 117 23.92 -15.05 -24.90
N LYS A 118 25.05 -15.12 -25.63
CA LYS A 118 25.03 -15.08 -27.09
C LYS A 118 24.18 -16.27 -27.50
N LEU A 119 22.90 -16.02 -27.79
CA LEU A 119 22.04 -17.04 -28.34
C LEU A 119 22.72 -17.47 -29.65
N PRO A 120 22.85 -18.78 -29.90
CA PRO A 120 23.52 -19.22 -31.10
C PRO A 120 22.81 -18.60 -32.31
N LYS A 121 23.58 -18.00 -33.22
CA LYS A 121 23.01 -17.40 -34.44
C LYS A 121 22.41 -18.51 -35.28
N GLY A 122 21.23 -18.27 -35.84
CA GLY A 122 20.59 -19.21 -36.74
C GLY A 122 19.20 -19.65 -36.33
N ARG A 123 18.53 -20.41 -37.21
CA ARG A 123 17.22 -21.00 -36.92
C ARG A 123 17.41 -22.30 -36.13
N PRO A 124 16.76 -22.47 -34.96
CA PRO A 124 16.85 -23.73 -34.22
C PRO A 124 16.14 -24.85 -34.99
N LYS A 125 16.85 -25.96 -35.22
CA LYS A 125 16.30 -27.20 -35.80
C LYS A 125 16.57 -28.35 -34.86
N ARG A 126 15.50 -29.05 -34.46
CA ARG A 126 15.59 -30.24 -33.61
C ARG A 126 16.13 -31.41 -34.44
N THR A 127 17.16 -32.06 -33.94
CA THR A 127 17.79 -33.24 -34.55
C THR A 127 17.90 -34.37 -33.52
N LYS A 128 18.33 -35.56 -33.97
CA LYS A 128 18.59 -36.71 -33.08
C LYS A 128 19.58 -36.38 -31.95
N TYR A 129 20.50 -35.44 -32.19
CA TYR A 129 21.55 -35.05 -31.25
C TYR A 129 21.23 -33.78 -30.44
N GLY A 130 19.97 -33.33 -30.48
CA GLY A 130 19.53 -32.10 -29.82
C GLY A 130 19.24 -30.96 -30.81
N THR A 131 19.15 -29.74 -30.28
CA THR A 131 18.83 -28.54 -31.06
C THR A 131 20.10 -27.95 -31.66
N ILE A 132 20.20 -27.94 -32.99
CA ILE A 132 21.29 -27.30 -33.74
C ILE A 132 20.77 -26.00 -34.35
N TYR A 133 21.62 -24.98 -34.43
CA TYR A 133 21.28 -23.68 -35.03
C TYR A 133 21.88 -23.62 -36.42
N MET A 134 21.02 -23.54 -37.46
CA MET A 134 21.46 -23.47 -38.85
C MET A 134 21.81 -22.02 -39.23
N PRO A 135 22.93 -21.78 -39.94
CA PRO A 135 23.41 -20.44 -40.27
C PRO A 135 22.37 -19.58 -41.00
#